data_AF-A0A497FZ53-F1
#
_entry.id   AF-A0A497FZ53-F1
#
_cell.length_a   1.000
_cell.length_b   1.000
_cell.length_c   1.000
_cell.angle_alpha   90.00
_cell.angle_beta   90.00
_cell.angle_gamma   90.00
#
_symmetry.space_group_name_H-M   'P 1'
#
loop_
_entity.id
_entity.type
_entity.pdbx_description
1 polymer ?
#
loop_
_entity_poly.entity_id
_entity_poly.type
_entity_poly.pdbx_seq_one_letter_code
_entity_poly.pdbx_strand_id
1 'polypeptide(L)'
;MEFTLEFVLAFTLFSLALATGLYWIALESLPQPNQLAPRAYSYPVHLTVYREGDELVVGSVGGFTVAISIVCFNPDDSYRVYSGETKFRLPVYSFVVAFSGSCIEYWGTPPGVSGYVAPNGFYPNRPDPPYLRL
;
A
#
# COMPACT_ATOMS: atom_id res chain seq x y z
N MET A 1 51.14 -37.64 -5.96
CA MET A 1 50.95 -37.42 -4.51
C MET A 1 51.06 -35.93 -4.16
N GLU A 2 51.94 -35.19 -4.83
CA GLU A 2 52.13 -33.73 -4.69
C GLU A 2 50.86 -32.92 -5.03
N PHE A 3 50.24 -33.16 -6.19
CA PHE A 3 49.02 -32.45 -6.63
C PHE A 3 47.84 -32.58 -5.65
N THR A 4 47.64 -33.77 -5.07
CA THR A 4 46.62 -34.01 -4.04
C THR A 4 46.90 -33.24 -2.75
N LEU A 5 48.17 -33.07 -2.38
CA LEU A 5 48.57 -32.37 -1.17
C LEU A 5 48.42 -30.85 -1.36
N GLU A 6 48.83 -30.33 -2.51
CA GLU A 6 48.65 -28.92 -2.90
C GLU A 6 47.17 -28.53 -2.98
N PHE A 7 46.34 -29.39 -3.58
CA PHE A 7 44.88 -29.16 -3.64
C PHE A 7 44.25 -29.10 -2.25
N VAL A 8 44.59 -30.04 -1.37
CA VAL A 8 44.07 -30.08 0.00
C VAL A 8 44.55 -28.86 0.81
N LEU A 9 45.80 -28.44 0.64
CA LEU A 9 46.33 -27.24 1.26
C LEU A 9 45.59 -25.98 0.77
N ALA A 10 45.41 -25.82 -0.54
CA ALA A 10 44.70 -24.67 -1.11
C ALA A 10 43.23 -24.64 -0.66
N PHE A 11 42.56 -25.78 -0.67
CA PHE A 11 41.17 -25.89 -0.25
C PHE A 11 40.97 -25.57 1.23
N THR A 12 41.88 -26.04 2.10
CA THR A 12 41.82 -25.75 3.54
C THR A 12 42.08 -24.28 3.83
N LEU A 13 43.06 -23.65 3.16
CA LEU A 13 43.31 -22.22 3.29
C LEU A 13 42.12 -21.38 2.81
N PHE A 14 41.52 -21.74 1.68
CA PHE A 14 40.33 -21.05 1.17
C PHE A 14 39.15 -21.18 2.13
N SER A 15 38.87 -22.39 2.62
CA SER A 15 37.77 -22.66 3.54
C SER A 15 37.96 -21.92 4.86
N LEU A 16 39.19 -21.84 5.38
CA LEU A 16 39.51 -21.09 6.59
C LEU A 16 39.27 -19.58 6.38
N ALA A 17 39.77 -19.03 5.27
CA ALA A 17 39.56 -17.62 4.92
C ALA A 17 38.05 -17.28 4.81
N LEU A 18 37.29 -18.12 4.11
CA LEU A 18 35.84 -17.96 3.96
C LEU A 18 35.12 -18.01 5.31
N ALA A 19 35.45 -18.99 6.16
CA ALA A 19 34.84 -19.12 7.48
C ALA A 19 35.14 -17.90 8.36
N THR A 20 36.39 -17.40 8.34
CA THR A 20 36.74 -16.19 9.09
C THR A 20 36.02 -14.95 8.57
N GLY A 21 35.90 -14.78 7.25
CA GLY A 21 35.19 -13.65 6.65
C GLY A 21 33.70 -13.65 7.02
N LEU A 22 33.04 -14.80 6.93
CA LEU A 22 31.63 -14.94 7.32
C LEU A 22 31.42 -14.70 8.81
N TYR A 23 32.34 -15.16 9.66
CA TYR A 23 32.29 -14.89 11.10
C TYR A 23 32.37 -13.38 11.40
N TRP A 24 33.28 -12.66 10.73
CA TRP A 24 33.39 -11.20 10.88
C TRP A 24 32.15 -10.45 10.40
N ILE A 25 31.60 -10.82 9.24
CA ILE A 25 30.35 -10.24 8.73
C ILE A 25 29.18 -10.51 9.68
N ALA A 26 29.12 -11.70 10.29
CA ALA A 26 28.07 -12.04 11.24
C ALA A 26 28.20 -11.29 12.58
N LEU A 27 29.43 -10.89 12.98
CA LEU A 27 29.65 -10.07 14.18
C LEU A 27 29.30 -8.61 13.97
N GLU A 28 29.46 -8.09 12.75
CA GLU A 28 28.96 -6.77 12.43
C GLU A 28 27.43 -6.80 12.48
N SER A 29 26.88 -6.20 13.53
CA SER A 29 25.48 -5.85 13.55
C SER A 29 25.26 -4.88 12.39
N LEU A 30 24.68 -5.38 11.29
CA LEU A 30 24.12 -4.51 10.27
C LEU A 30 23.25 -3.49 10.99
N PRO A 31 23.43 -2.18 10.76
CA PRO A 31 22.58 -1.18 11.39
C PRO A 31 21.13 -1.57 11.07
N GLN A 32 20.31 -1.72 12.12
CA GLN A 32 18.89 -1.96 11.91
C GLN A 32 18.42 -0.88 10.92
N PRO A 33 17.73 -1.25 9.83
CA PRO A 33 17.17 -0.25 8.93
C PRO A 33 16.40 0.71 9.82
N ASN A 34 16.75 2.00 9.77
CA ASN A 34 16.11 3.01 10.58
C ASN A 34 14.61 2.81 10.42
N GLN A 35 13.95 2.28 11.45
CA GLN A 35 12.52 2.33 11.53
C GLN A 35 12.23 3.82 11.65
N LEU A 36 11.93 4.44 10.52
CA LEU A 36 11.18 5.68 10.52
C LEU A 36 9.88 5.30 11.23
N ALA A 37 9.85 5.44 12.56
CA ALA A 37 8.62 5.38 13.30
C ALA A 37 7.84 6.58 12.75
N PRO A 38 6.86 6.36 11.86
CA PRO A 38 6.13 7.49 11.37
C PRO A 38 5.51 8.09 12.63
N ARG A 39 5.84 9.34 12.91
CA ARG A 39 5.02 10.17 13.79
C ARG A 39 3.73 10.46 13.04
N ALA A 40 3.01 9.40 12.66
CA ALA A 40 1.61 9.45 12.38
C ALA A 40 1.00 9.77 13.74
N TYR A 41 0.92 11.07 14.05
CA TYR A 41 -0.17 11.51 14.89
C TYR A 41 -1.40 10.82 14.32
N SER A 42 -2.05 10.01 15.14
CA SER A 42 -3.28 9.28 14.81
C SER A 42 -4.41 10.30 14.68
N TYR A 43 -4.21 11.31 13.83
CA TYR A 43 -5.23 12.20 13.39
C TYR A 43 -6.04 11.37 12.40
N PRO A 44 -7.30 11.05 12.69
CA PRO A 44 -8.15 10.41 11.70
C PRO A 44 -8.15 11.34 10.49
N VAL A 45 -7.49 10.92 9.42
CA VAL A 45 -7.45 11.64 8.17
C VAL A 45 -8.89 11.67 7.68
N HIS A 46 -9.56 12.79 7.87
CA HIS A 46 -10.90 12.99 7.34
C HIS A 46 -10.77 13.30 5.86
N LEU A 47 -11.27 12.40 5.03
CA LEU A 47 -11.41 12.63 3.59
C LEU A 47 -12.61 13.53 3.31
N THR A 48 -12.55 14.24 2.19
CA THR A 48 -13.70 14.94 1.61
C THR A 48 -13.83 14.55 0.16
N VAL A 49 -15.05 14.27 -0.28
CA VAL A 49 -15.37 14.03 -1.68
C VAL A 49 -16.47 15.00 -2.08
N TYR A 50 -16.16 15.91 -3.01
CA TYR A 50 -17.11 16.91 -3.48
C TYR A 50 -16.97 17.15 -4.98
N ARG A 51 -18.05 17.64 -5.59
CA ARG A 51 -18.08 17.99 -7.01
C ARG A 51 -17.63 19.43 -7.19
N GLU A 52 -16.69 19.66 -8.09
CA GLU A 52 -16.19 20.96 -8.50
C GLU A 52 -16.33 21.07 -10.03
N GLY A 53 -17.45 21.64 -10.49
CA GLY A 53 -17.77 21.70 -11.92
C GLY A 53 -18.03 20.31 -12.54
N ASP A 54 -17.21 19.94 -13.52
CA ASP A 54 -17.27 18.66 -14.23
C ASP A 54 -16.26 17.62 -13.69
N GLU A 55 -15.68 17.89 -12.52
CA GLU A 55 -14.76 16.99 -11.84
C GLU A 55 -15.24 16.66 -10.42
N LEU A 56 -14.90 15.46 -9.94
CA LEU A 56 -14.97 15.08 -8.53
C LEU A 56 -13.58 15.24 -7.91
N VAL A 57 -13.53 15.91 -6.77
CA VAL A 57 -12.28 16.17 -6.05
C VAL A 57 -12.30 15.39 -4.73
N VAL A 58 -11.27 14.57 -4.55
CA VAL A 58 -10.98 13.87 -3.29
C VAL A 58 -9.88 14.63 -2.56
N GLY A 59 -10.20 15.18 -1.41
CA GLY A 59 -9.32 15.96 -0.56
C GLY A 59 -9.24 15.41 0.86
N SER A 60 -8.50 16.13 1.71
CA SER A 60 -8.49 15.92 3.16
C SER A 60 -8.88 17.21 3.87
N VAL A 61 -9.63 17.12 4.97
CA VAL A 61 -10.14 18.28 5.72
C VAL A 61 -9.01 19.20 6.19
N GLY A 62 -7.84 18.65 6.53
CA GLY A 62 -6.67 19.42 6.97
C GLY A 62 -5.73 19.89 5.86
N GLY A 63 -6.05 19.62 4.58
CA GLY A 63 -5.16 19.93 3.46
C GLY A 63 -3.89 19.08 3.41
N PHE A 64 -3.83 18.00 4.19
CA PHE A 64 -2.74 17.03 4.19
C PHE A 64 -2.73 16.20 2.91
N THR A 65 -1.53 15.91 2.41
CA THR A 65 -1.29 14.90 1.39
C THR A 65 -1.31 13.52 2.04
N VAL A 66 -2.29 12.70 1.66
CA VAL A 66 -2.48 11.36 2.18
C VAL A 66 -2.66 10.37 1.04
N ALA A 67 -2.14 9.16 1.22
CA ALA A 67 -2.35 8.09 0.26
C ALA A 67 -3.82 7.65 0.27
N ILE A 68 -4.40 7.57 -0.92
CA ILE A 68 -5.80 7.23 -1.11
C ILE A 68 -5.97 6.10 -2.13
N SER A 69 -7.02 5.31 -1.92
CA SER A 69 -7.55 4.37 -2.92
C SER A 69 -9.00 4.72 -3.18
N ILE A 70 -9.40 4.81 -4.45
CA ILE A 70 -10.73 5.26 -4.84
C ILE A 70 -11.36 4.21 -5.74
N VAL A 71 -12.58 3.79 -5.41
CA VAL A 71 -13.39 2.90 -6.24
C VAL A 71 -14.53 3.70 -6.84
N CYS A 72 -14.55 3.80 -8.16
CA CYS A 72 -15.53 4.55 -8.93
C CYS A 72 -16.47 3.58 -9.67
N PHE A 73 -17.78 3.72 -9.46
CA PHE A 73 -18.80 2.97 -10.16
C PHE A 73 -19.39 3.77 -11.32
N ASN A 74 -19.45 3.12 -12.47
CA ASN A 74 -20.13 3.60 -13.65
C ASN A 74 -21.63 3.26 -13.58
N PRO A 75 -22.47 3.93 -14.39
CA PRO A 75 -23.91 3.62 -14.46
C PRO A 75 -24.25 2.21 -14.94
N ASP A 76 -23.31 1.50 -15.57
CA ASP A 76 -23.46 0.12 -16.05
C ASP A 76 -23.02 -0.93 -15.03
N ASP A 77 -22.93 -0.54 -13.75
CA ASP A 77 -22.42 -1.34 -12.62
C ASP A 77 -20.95 -1.79 -12.74
N SER A 78 -20.23 -1.40 -13.80
CA SER A 78 -18.79 -1.59 -13.88
C SER A 78 -18.06 -0.66 -12.91
N TYR A 79 -16.92 -1.09 -12.38
CA TYR A 79 -16.12 -0.26 -11.48
C TYR A 79 -14.68 -0.10 -11.96
N ARG A 80 -14.06 1.00 -11.54
CA ARG A 80 -12.63 1.27 -11.72
C ARG A 80 -12.00 1.62 -10.38
N VAL A 81 -10.75 1.20 -10.20
CA VAL A 81 -9.98 1.48 -8.99
C VAL A 81 -8.83 2.41 -9.35
N TYR A 82 -8.68 3.46 -8.56
CA TYR A 82 -7.60 4.43 -8.65
C TYR A 82 -6.80 4.44 -7.35
N SER A 83 -5.50 4.67 -7.46
CA SER A 83 -4.63 4.87 -6.31
C SER A 83 -3.79 6.12 -6.53
N GLY A 84 -3.58 6.89 -5.47
CA GLY A 84 -2.84 8.15 -5.57
C GLY A 84 -2.76 8.86 -4.23
N GLU A 85 -2.63 10.18 -4.27
CA GLU A 85 -2.56 11.03 -3.08
C GLU A 85 -3.52 12.22 -3.19
N THR A 86 -3.96 12.77 -2.06
CA THR A 86 -4.75 14.02 -2.04
C THR A 86 -3.90 15.23 -2.41
N LYS A 87 -4.40 16.21 -3.18
CA LYS A 87 -5.73 16.27 -3.83
C LYS A 87 -5.75 15.45 -5.12
N PHE A 88 -6.77 14.62 -5.27
CA PHE A 88 -6.96 13.78 -6.46
C PHE A 88 -8.22 14.21 -7.21
N ARG A 89 -8.13 14.27 -8.54
CA ARG A 89 -9.21 14.70 -9.42
C ARG A 89 -9.67 13.55 -10.29
N LEU A 90 -10.98 13.39 -10.37
CA LEU A 90 -11.65 12.34 -11.12
C LEU A 90 -12.70 12.97 -12.06
N PRO A 91 -12.99 12.33 -13.19
CA PRO A 91 -14.23 12.64 -13.91
C PRO A 91 -15.44 12.30 -13.02
N VAL A 92 -16.61 12.87 -13.33
CA VAL A 92 -17.84 12.59 -12.58
C VAL A 92 -18.28 11.15 -12.80
N TYR A 93 -18.44 10.41 -11.71
CA TYR A 93 -18.98 9.05 -11.67
C TYR A 93 -20.34 9.02 -10.97
N SER A 94 -21.10 7.95 -11.15
CA SER A 94 -22.42 7.79 -10.50
C SER A 94 -22.31 7.59 -8.98
N PHE A 95 -21.28 6.85 -8.57
CA PHE A 95 -20.96 6.59 -7.18
C PHE A 95 -19.45 6.42 -7.02
N VAL A 96 -18.88 7.01 -5.97
CA VAL A 96 -17.45 6.97 -5.68
C VAL A 96 -17.25 6.67 -4.21
N VAL A 97 -16.31 5.78 -3.90
CA VAL A 97 -15.89 5.46 -2.53
C VAL A 97 -14.40 5.70 -2.43
N ALA A 98 -13.98 6.60 -1.55
CA ALA A 98 -12.58 6.90 -1.27
C ALA A 98 -12.16 6.31 0.08
N PHE A 99 -10.97 5.72 0.11
CA PHE A 99 -10.36 5.08 1.25
C PHE A 99 -9.02 5.73 1.57
N SER A 100 -8.76 5.99 2.84
CA SER A 100 -7.44 6.41 3.36
C SER A 100 -7.24 5.79 4.73
N GLY A 101 -6.45 4.71 4.81
CA GLY A 101 -6.33 3.93 6.03
C GLY A 101 -7.69 3.43 6.50
N SER A 102 -8.14 3.84 7.68
CA SER A 102 -9.46 3.49 8.24
C SER A 102 -10.59 4.45 7.85
N CYS A 103 -10.30 5.58 7.19
CA CYS A 103 -11.32 6.52 6.75
C CYS A 103 -11.95 6.06 5.42
N ILE A 104 -13.28 6.09 5.37
CA ILE A 104 -14.08 5.77 4.20
C ILE A 104 -15.03 6.94 3.99
N GLU A 105 -15.02 7.53 2.80
CA GLU A 105 -15.94 8.58 2.39
C GLU A 105 -16.55 8.20 1.04
N TYR A 106 -17.81 8.55 0.80
CA TYR A 106 -18.47 8.25 -0.46
C TYR A 106 -19.23 9.44 -1.01
N TRP A 107 -19.45 9.43 -2.32
CA TRP A 107 -20.24 10.44 -3.02
C TRP A 107 -21.10 9.79 -4.09
N GLY A 108 -22.32 10.30 -4.26
CA GLY A 108 -23.24 9.85 -5.31
C GLY A 108 -24.29 8.85 -4.82
N THR A 109 -24.93 8.15 -5.77
CA THR A 109 -26.02 7.21 -5.48
C THR A 109 -25.50 5.78 -5.63
N PRO A 110 -25.56 4.94 -4.57
CA PRO A 110 -25.01 3.60 -4.62
C PRO A 110 -25.62 2.77 -5.76
N PRO A 111 -24.83 1.91 -6.41
CA PRO A 111 -25.31 1.05 -7.48
C PRO A 111 -26.31 0.00 -6.94
N GLY A 112 -27.08 -0.62 -7.83
CA GLY A 112 -28.10 -1.62 -7.49
C GLY A 112 -27.54 -2.99 -7.06
N VAL A 113 -26.23 -3.10 -6.84
CA VAL A 113 -25.54 -4.33 -6.48
C VAL A 113 -25.34 -4.42 -4.96
N SER A 114 -25.63 -5.58 -4.39
CA SER A 114 -25.35 -5.82 -2.96
C SER A 114 -24.00 -6.50 -2.78
N GLY A 115 -23.18 -5.96 -1.89
CA GLY A 115 -21.84 -6.49 -1.62
C GLY A 115 -20.99 -5.54 -0.79
N TYR A 116 -19.68 -5.65 -0.95
CA TYR A 116 -18.69 -4.92 -0.18
C TYR A 116 -17.70 -4.23 -1.11
N VAL A 117 -17.49 -2.93 -0.91
CA VAL A 117 -16.45 -2.15 -1.58
C VAL A 117 -15.25 -2.07 -0.65
N ALA A 118 -14.09 -2.51 -1.11
CA ALA A 118 -12.81 -2.41 -0.42
C ALA A 118 -11.84 -1.56 -1.26
N PRO A 119 -10.69 -1.12 -0.71
CA PRO A 119 -9.72 -0.29 -1.43
C PRO A 119 -9.26 -0.85 -2.79
N ASN A 120 -9.34 -2.16 -2.96
CA ASN A 120 -8.93 -2.90 -4.15
C ASN A 120 -10.10 -3.29 -5.08
N GLY A 121 -11.35 -2.93 -4.77
CA GLY A 121 -12.51 -3.16 -5.64
C GLY A 121 -13.75 -3.69 -4.92
N PHE A 122 -14.64 -4.33 -5.69
CA PHE A 122 -15.92 -4.87 -5.21
C PHE A 122 -15.85 -6.38 -4.95
N TYR A 123 -16.47 -6.82 -3.85
CA TYR A 123 -16.53 -8.20 -3.41
C TYR A 123 -17.96 -8.61 -3.04
N PRO A 124 -18.43 -9.79 -3.47
CA PRO A 124 -19.75 -10.30 -3.05
C PRO A 124 -19.77 -10.76 -1.59
N ASN A 125 -18.64 -11.23 -1.07
CA ASN A 125 -18.48 -11.68 0.31
C ASN A 125 -17.69 -10.66 1.14
N ARG A 126 -17.87 -10.68 2.46
CA ARG A 126 -17.21 -9.75 3.39
C ARG A 126 -15.68 -9.89 3.30
N PRO A 127 -14.95 -8.85 2.84
CA PRO A 127 -13.50 -8.83 2.84
C PRO A 127 -12.96 -8.37 4.21
N ASP A 128 -11.64 -8.42 4.36
CA ASP A 128 -10.98 -7.81 5.49
C ASP A 128 -11.18 -6.29 5.49
N PRO A 129 -11.36 -5.64 6.66
CA PRO A 129 -11.53 -4.20 6.73
C PRO A 129 -10.26 -3.45 6.25
N PRO A 130 -10.40 -2.23 5.71
CA PRO A 130 -11.61 -1.41 5.61
C PRO A 130 -12.51 -1.80 4.42
N TYR A 131 -13.83 -1.73 4.61
CA TYR A 131 -14.81 -1.91 3.55
C TYR A 131 -16.08 -1.08 3.79
N LEU A 132 -16.77 -0.72 2.71
CA LEU A 132 -18.11 -0.15 2.72
C LEU A 132 -19.11 -1.25 2.29
N ARG A 133 -20.21 -1.41 3.02
CA ARG A 133 -21.29 -2.32 2.60
C ARG A 133 -22.28 -1.55 1.73
N LEU A 134 -22.62 -2.12 0.58
CA LEU A 134 -23.69 -1.67 -0.33
C LEU A 134 -24.96 -2.50 -0.11
#